data_AF-A0A749SUM3-F1
#
_entry.id   AF-A0A749SUM3-F1
#
_cell.length_a   1.000
_cell.length_b   1.000
_cell.length_c   1.000
_cell.angle_alpha   90.00
_cell.angle_beta   90.00
_cell.angle_gamma   90.00
#
_symmetry.space_group_name_H-M   'P 1'
#
loop_
_entity.id
_entity.type
_entity.pdbx_description
1 polymer ?
#
loop_
_entity_poly.entity_id
_entity_poly.type
_entity_poly.pdbx_seq_one_letter_code
_entity_poly.pdbx_strand_id
1 'polypeptide(L)'
;MTTITREQQKQILIDTANHVISRDNTSPYSENLRELARIALAALTAEPVLYAAEETLAYANMGEIHLTCLSEPMGDAVIPLYTDSPVPERERIRREHAEWSDADPVVFTDERNLRHIASGRETSLIWGKQNQEVGDIPLYRHAQSVPVVPDEMATSDDMNLYQKSFAQGYNACRNAMLNGGKS
;
A
#
# COMPACT_ATOMS: atom_id res chain seq x y z
N MET A 1 21.13 19.42 -23.45
CA MET A 1 19.83 18.84 -23.10
C MET A 1 20.07 17.94 -21.90
N THR A 2 19.73 18.38 -20.69
CA THR A 2 19.98 17.63 -19.45
C THR A 2 18.82 16.66 -19.23
N THR A 3 19.10 15.37 -19.33
CA THR A 3 18.12 14.30 -19.09
C THR A 3 18.01 14.06 -17.59
N ILE A 4 16.79 14.15 -17.05
CA ILE A 4 16.50 13.83 -15.65
C ILE A 4 16.59 12.31 -15.43
N THR A 5 17.21 11.87 -14.33
CA THR A 5 17.25 10.44 -13.97
C THR A 5 15.93 10.01 -13.31
N ARG A 6 15.63 8.70 -13.31
CA ARG A 6 14.44 8.17 -12.60
C ARG A 6 14.46 8.50 -11.11
N GLU A 7 15.63 8.41 -10.47
CA GLU A 7 15.78 8.77 -9.06
C GLU A 7 15.53 10.27 -8.82
N GLN A 8 16.04 11.13 -9.70
CA GLN A 8 15.75 12.57 -9.61
C GLN A 8 14.26 12.85 -9.83
N GLN A 9 13.63 12.19 -10.79
CA GLN A 9 12.20 12.31 -11.02
C GLN A 9 11.39 11.85 -9.79
N LYS A 10 11.76 10.72 -9.18
CA LYS A 10 11.12 10.20 -7.96
C LYS A 10 11.24 11.20 -6.82
N GLN A 11 12.42 11.75 -6.58
CA GLN A 11 12.63 12.72 -5.50
C GLN A 11 11.78 13.99 -5.71
N ILE A 12 11.73 14.52 -6.94
CA ILE A 12 10.89 15.69 -7.26
C ILE A 12 9.41 15.41 -6.95
N LEU A 13 8.91 14.22 -7.26
CA LEU A 13 7.52 13.84 -6.98
C LEU A 13 7.27 13.75 -5.47
N ILE A 14 8.19 13.17 -4.71
CA ILE A 14 8.11 13.09 -3.24
C ILE A 14 8.08 14.50 -2.63
N ASP A 15 9.00 15.38 -3.04
CA ASP A 15 9.09 16.75 -2.53
C ASP A 15 7.82 17.55 -2.86
N THR A 16 7.30 17.37 -4.07
CA THR A 16 6.04 18.00 -4.51
C THR A 16 4.86 17.51 -3.68
N ALA A 17 4.76 16.20 -3.43
CA ALA A 17 3.68 15.64 -2.61
C ALA A 17 3.72 16.19 -1.18
N ASN A 18 4.89 16.21 -0.55
CA ASN A 18 5.08 16.80 0.78
C ASN A 18 4.70 18.29 0.83
N HIS A 19 5.05 19.04 -0.22
CA HIS A 19 4.65 20.44 -0.31
C HIS A 19 3.13 20.61 -0.41
N VAL A 20 2.45 19.80 -1.23
CA VAL A 20 0.98 19.83 -1.35
C VAL A 20 0.30 19.47 -0.02
N ILE A 21 0.82 18.46 0.69
CA ILE A 21 0.30 18.01 1.99
C ILE A 21 0.41 19.10 3.05
N SER A 22 1.42 19.97 3.00
CA SER A 22 1.68 21.01 4.01
C SER A 22 1.13 22.39 3.65
N ARG A 23 0.67 22.60 2.41
CA ARG A 23 0.17 23.90 1.90
C ARG A 23 -1.06 24.38 2.67
N ASP A 24 -1.42 25.66 2.64
CA ASP A 24 -2.71 26.14 3.19
C ASP A 24 -3.94 25.79 2.33
N ASN A 25 -5.13 25.83 2.95
CA ASN A 25 -6.41 25.64 2.27
C ASN A 25 -6.80 26.88 1.46
N THR A 26 -6.36 26.92 0.20
CA THR A 26 -6.64 28.00 -0.75
C THR A 26 -7.84 27.74 -1.66
N SER A 27 -8.44 26.55 -1.61
CA SER A 27 -9.54 26.13 -2.49
C SER A 27 -10.44 25.09 -1.79
N PRO A 28 -11.73 24.98 -2.17
CA PRO A 28 -12.60 23.89 -1.72
C PRO A 28 -12.05 22.49 -2.00
N TYR A 29 -11.15 22.35 -2.99
CA TYR A 29 -10.52 21.08 -3.36
C TYR A 29 -9.19 20.82 -2.64
N SER A 30 -8.76 21.71 -1.74
CA SER A 30 -7.47 21.56 -1.05
C SER A 30 -7.35 20.23 -0.31
N GLU A 31 -8.41 19.76 0.33
CA GLU A 31 -8.35 18.48 1.04
C GLU A 31 -8.24 17.29 0.08
N ASN A 32 -8.98 17.31 -1.04
CA ASN A 32 -8.84 16.28 -2.09
C ASN A 32 -7.42 16.23 -2.65
N LEU A 33 -6.78 17.40 -2.80
CA LEU A 33 -5.40 17.49 -3.28
C LEU A 33 -4.39 16.97 -2.25
N ARG A 34 -4.58 17.25 -0.96
CA ARG A 34 -3.77 16.65 0.11
C ARG A 34 -3.92 15.15 0.12
N GLU A 35 -5.15 14.67 0.00
CA GLU A 35 -5.42 13.24 0.01
C GLU A 35 -4.74 12.52 -1.15
N LEU A 36 -4.88 13.05 -2.36
CA LEU A 36 -4.18 12.55 -3.53
C LEU A 36 -2.66 12.58 -3.33
N ALA A 37 -2.13 13.62 -2.70
CA ALA A 37 -0.71 13.72 -2.39
C ALA A 37 -0.26 12.71 -1.32
N ARG A 38 -1.08 12.40 -0.31
CA ARG A 38 -0.82 11.33 0.68
C ARG A 38 -0.79 9.97 0.01
N ILE A 39 -1.75 9.68 -0.87
CA ILE A 39 -1.79 8.44 -1.67
C ILE A 39 -0.53 8.31 -2.53
N ALA A 40 -0.20 9.35 -3.29
CA ALA A 40 0.96 9.36 -4.16
C ALA A 40 2.27 9.21 -3.37
N LEU A 41 2.40 9.92 -2.24
CA LEU A 41 3.57 9.83 -1.37
C LEU A 41 3.75 8.42 -0.83
N ALA A 42 2.69 7.80 -0.31
CA ALA A 42 2.74 6.44 0.20
C ALA A 42 3.16 5.43 -0.88
N ALA A 43 2.63 5.55 -2.10
CA ALA A 43 3.03 4.70 -3.21
C ALA A 43 4.50 4.93 -3.65
N LEU A 44 4.98 6.18 -3.61
CA LEU A 44 6.36 6.53 -3.98
C LEU A 44 7.39 6.06 -2.93
N THR A 45 7.02 6.00 -1.65
CA THR A 45 7.92 5.62 -0.56
C THR A 45 7.74 4.18 -0.09
N ALA A 46 6.80 3.43 -0.66
CA ALA A 46 6.64 2.01 -0.35
C ALA A 46 7.88 1.20 -0.73
N GLU A 47 8.24 0.27 0.16
CA GLU A 47 9.32 -0.68 -0.06
C GLU A 47 8.74 -2.02 -0.55
N PRO A 48 9.39 -2.69 -1.52
CA PRO A 48 8.98 -4.01 -1.95
C PRO A 48 9.28 -5.04 -0.86
N VAL A 49 8.49 -6.11 -0.87
CA VAL A 49 8.62 -7.23 0.06
C VAL A 49 9.48 -8.35 -0.53
N LEU A 50 9.45 -8.51 -1.86
CA LEU A 50 10.20 -9.52 -2.60
C LEU A 50 10.66 -8.98 -3.95
N TYR A 51 11.60 -9.70 -4.57
CA TYR A 51 12.03 -9.52 -5.94
C TYR A 51 11.92 -10.82 -6.73
N ALA A 52 11.40 -10.73 -7.95
CA ALA A 52 11.23 -11.85 -8.86
C ALA A 52 11.86 -11.57 -10.23
N ALA A 53 12.15 -12.63 -10.98
CA ALA A 53 12.49 -12.52 -12.40
C ALA A 53 11.22 -12.60 -13.25
N GLU A 54 11.24 -12.03 -14.47
CA GLU A 54 10.08 -12.14 -15.38
C GLU A 54 9.73 -13.60 -15.65
N GLU A 55 10.74 -14.46 -15.79
CA GLU A 55 10.55 -15.89 -16.04
C GLU A 55 9.83 -16.57 -14.87
N THR A 56 10.18 -16.23 -13.63
CA THR A 56 9.50 -16.70 -12.43
C THR A 56 8.02 -16.33 -12.45
N LEU A 57 7.68 -15.09 -12.82
CA LEU A 57 6.29 -14.65 -12.91
C LEU A 57 5.54 -15.35 -14.06
N ALA A 58 6.21 -15.63 -15.17
CA ALA A 58 5.64 -16.39 -16.27
C ALA A 58 5.32 -17.84 -15.86
N TYR A 59 6.25 -18.53 -15.19
CA TYR A 59 6.01 -19.88 -14.67
C TYR A 59 4.86 -19.91 -13.67
N ALA A 60 4.79 -18.89 -12.80
CA ALA A 60 3.68 -18.77 -11.85
C ALA A 60 2.34 -18.71 -12.59
N ASN A 61 2.24 -17.90 -13.67
CA ASN A 61 1.04 -17.82 -14.50
C ASN A 61 0.72 -19.11 -15.26
N MET A 62 1.71 -19.95 -15.54
CA MET A 62 1.53 -21.20 -16.29
C MET A 62 1.09 -22.39 -15.43
N GLY A 63 1.03 -22.25 -14.11
CA GLY A 63 0.62 -23.36 -13.24
C GLY A 63 1.64 -23.74 -12.17
N GLU A 64 2.87 -23.26 -12.26
CA GLU A 64 3.93 -23.73 -11.36
C GLU A 64 3.72 -23.21 -9.94
N ILE A 65 4.18 -24.04 -8.99
CA ILE A 65 4.11 -23.79 -7.55
C ILE A 65 5.52 -23.79 -6.96
N HIS A 66 5.68 -23.15 -5.81
CA HIS A 66 6.94 -23.09 -5.08
C HIS A 66 8.09 -22.43 -5.87
N LEU A 67 7.75 -21.40 -6.63
CA LEU A 67 8.75 -20.61 -7.34
C LEU A 67 9.48 -19.69 -6.37
N THR A 68 10.80 -19.64 -6.51
CA THR A 68 11.65 -18.93 -5.56
C THR A 68 11.78 -17.45 -5.94
N CYS A 69 11.55 -16.56 -4.96
CA CYS A 69 11.82 -15.13 -5.02
C CYS A 69 12.89 -14.74 -4.00
N LEU A 70 13.47 -13.55 -4.16
CA LEU A 70 14.54 -13.04 -3.31
C LEU A 70 14.09 -11.87 -2.43
N SER A 71 14.71 -11.73 -1.26
CA SER A 71 14.52 -10.56 -0.38
C SER A 71 15.15 -9.29 -0.93
N GLU A 72 16.19 -9.43 -1.74
CA GLU A 72 16.96 -8.33 -2.32
C GLU A 72 17.11 -8.52 -3.84
N PRO A 73 17.29 -7.42 -4.61
CA PRO A 73 17.46 -7.53 -6.05
C PRO A 73 18.81 -8.17 -6.38
N MET A 74 18.80 -9.33 -7.03
CA MET A 74 20.00 -10.09 -7.37
C MET A 74 19.82 -10.86 -8.68
N GLY A 75 20.82 -10.79 -9.57
CA GLY A 75 20.76 -11.45 -10.88
C GLY A 75 19.57 -10.96 -11.70
N ASP A 76 18.75 -11.90 -12.17
CA ASP A 76 17.55 -11.59 -12.95
C ASP A 76 16.33 -11.24 -12.07
N ALA A 77 16.42 -11.45 -10.76
CA ALA A 77 15.35 -11.13 -9.81
C ALA A 77 15.38 -9.64 -9.44
N VAL A 78 14.89 -8.80 -10.35
CA VAL A 78 14.90 -7.33 -10.19
C VAL A 78 13.50 -6.70 -10.20
N ILE A 79 12.45 -7.49 -10.38
CA ILE A 79 11.07 -6.99 -10.39
C ILE A 79 10.59 -6.90 -8.94
N PRO A 80 10.34 -5.68 -8.42
CA PRO A 80 9.83 -5.51 -7.07
C PRO A 80 8.38 -6.01 -6.98
N LEU A 81 8.09 -6.76 -5.92
CA LEU A 81 6.76 -7.22 -5.56
C LEU A 81 6.36 -6.61 -4.22
N TYR A 82 5.20 -5.97 -4.20
CA TYR A 82 4.65 -5.28 -3.05
C TYR A 82 3.47 -6.07 -2.51
N THR A 83 3.36 -6.17 -1.19
CA THR A 83 2.10 -6.57 -0.57
C THR A 83 1.16 -5.38 -0.56
N ASP A 84 -0.12 -5.66 -0.36
CA ASP A 84 -1.03 -4.62 0.12
C ASP A 84 -0.56 -4.06 1.47
N SER A 85 -0.93 -2.81 1.76
CA SER A 85 -0.71 -2.25 3.10
C SER A 85 -1.46 -3.08 4.14
N PRO A 86 -0.95 -3.21 5.38
CA PRO A 86 -1.64 -3.94 6.43
C PRO A 86 -2.94 -3.22 6.76
N VAL A 87 -4.04 -3.75 6.21
CA VAL A 87 -5.34 -3.13 6.28
C VAL A 87 -6.23 -4.04 7.12
N PRO A 88 -7.09 -3.49 8.00
CA PRO A 88 -7.97 -4.29 8.83
C PRO A 88 -8.74 -5.31 7.99
N GLU A 89 -8.90 -6.53 8.53
CA GLU A 89 -9.52 -7.67 7.84
C GLU A 89 -10.88 -7.35 7.19
N ARG A 90 -11.67 -6.47 7.81
CA ARG A 90 -12.95 -5.99 7.27
C ARG A 90 -12.80 -5.24 5.95
N GLU A 91 -11.74 -4.47 5.81
CA GLU A 91 -11.46 -3.68 4.61
C GLU A 91 -10.76 -4.54 3.55
N ARG A 92 -10.02 -5.58 3.96
CA ARG A 92 -9.54 -6.65 3.06
C ARG A 92 -10.71 -7.38 2.37
N ILE A 93 -11.72 -7.77 3.14
CA ILE A 93 -12.95 -8.41 2.60
C ILE A 93 -13.71 -7.47 1.67
N ARG A 94 -13.81 -6.17 2.01
CA ARG A 94 -14.43 -5.18 1.10
C ARG A 94 -13.70 -5.08 -0.23
N ARG A 95 -12.37 -5.13 -0.21
CA ARG A 95 -11.53 -5.06 -1.42
C ARG A 95 -11.55 -6.33 -2.26
N GLU A 96 -11.55 -7.50 -1.63
CA GLU A 96 -11.76 -8.79 -2.33
C GLU A 96 -13.06 -8.79 -3.17
N HIS A 97 -14.05 -7.98 -2.79
CA HIS A 97 -15.32 -7.80 -3.49
C HIS A 97 -15.47 -6.48 -4.27
N ALA A 98 -14.48 -5.59 -4.23
CA ALA A 98 -14.49 -4.32 -4.96
C ALA A 98 -13.76 -4.50 -6.30
N GLU A 99 -14.47 -4.99 -7.31
CA GLU A 99 -13.97 -5.18 -8.69
C GLU A 99 -13.40 -3.92 -9.39
N TRP A 100 -13.49 -2.74 -8.76
CA TRP A 100 -13.33 -1.45 -9.43
C TRP A 100 -12.17 -0.57 -8.93
N SER A 101 -11.49 -0.89 -7.82
CA SER A 101 -10.47 0.02 -7.25
C SER A 101 -9.03 -0.48 -7.27
N ASP A 102 -8.77 -1.79 -7.37
CA ASP A 102 -7.42 -2.32 -7.13
C ASP A 102 -6.87 -3.08 -8.33
N ALA A 103 -5.55 -3.03 -8.51
CA ALA A 103 -4.86 -3.76 -9.57
C ALA A 103 -5.00 -5.27 -9.37
N ASP A 104 -5.02 -6.05 -10.46
CA ASP A 104 -4.99 -7.50 -10.34
C ASP A 104 -3.66 -7.98 -9.71
N PRO A 105 -3.71 -8.89 -8.71
CA PRO A 105 -2.51 -9.52 -8.17
C PRO A 105 -1.75 -10.25 -9.28
N VAL A 106 -0.43 -10.15 -9.24
CA VAL A 106 0.43 -10.85 -10.20
C VAL A 106 0.73 -12.26 -9.74
N VAL A 107 1.00 -12.42 -8.43
CA VAL A 107 1.28 -13.71 -7.78
C VAL A 107 0.81 -13.67 -6.33
N PHE A 108 0.83 -14.82 -5.67
CA PHE A 108 0.40 -15.01 -4.29
C PHE A 108 1.51 -15.66 -3.47
N THR A 109 1.46 -15.45 -2.16
CA THR A 109 2.34 -16.07 -1.16
C THR A 109 1.57 -16.29 0.15
N ASP A 110 2.23 -16.83 1.19
CA ASP A 110 1.64 -16.99 2.51
C ASP A 110 2.39 -16.21 3.59
N GLU A 111 1.73 -16.04 4.74
CA GLU A 111 2.26 -15.37 5.92
C GLU A 111 3.56 -16.03 6.45
N ARG A 112 3.72 -17.34 6.29
CA ARG A 112 4.92 -18.07 6.75
C ARG A 112 6.14 -17.68 5.91
N ASN A 113 5.97 -17.64 4.60
CA ASN A 113 7.00 -17.25 3.64
C ASN A 113 7.41 -15.79 3.85
N LEU A 114 6.46 -14.88 4.07
CA LEU A 114 6.78 -13.50 4.43
C LEU A 114 7.56 -13.39 5.75
N ARG A 115 7.18 -14.16 6.77
CA ARG A 115 7.92 -14.20 8.04
C ARG A 115 9.35 -14.70 7.88
N HIS A 116 9.59 -15.66 6.99
CA HIS A 116 10.94 -16.14 6.72
C HIS A 116 11.82 -15.02 6.14
N ILE A 117 11.29 -14.25 5.20
CA ILE A 117 12.00 -13.08 4.65
C ILE A 117 12.24 -12.01 5.70
N ALA A 118 11.23 -11.68 6.50
CA ALA A 118 11.36 -10.74 7.61
C ALA A 118 12.40 -11.21 8.65
N SER A 119 12.61 -12.52 8.79
CA SER A 119 13.65 -13.11 9.64
C SER A 119 15.05 -13.17 9.00
N GLY A 120 15.23 -12.60 7.81
CA GLY A 120 16.51 -12.52 7.10
C GLY A 120 16.80 -13.70 6.19
N ARG A 121 15.81 -14.53 5.86
CA ARG A 121 15.98 -15.57 4.84
C ARG A 121 16.02 -14.91 3.46
N GLU A 122 16.96 -15.34 2.63
CA GLU A 122 17.13 -14.76 1.29
C GLU A 122 16.02 -15.17 0.32
N THR A 123 15.30 -16.27 0.59
CA THR A 123 14.37 -16.88 -0.37
C THR A 123 12.95 -17.06 0.18
N SER A 124 11.95 -16.82 -0.69
CA SER A 124 10.51 -17.01 -0.44
C SER A 124 9.85 -17.78 -1.58
N LEU A 125 8.68 -18.36 -1.33
CA LEU A 125 7.88 -19.06 -2.33
C LEU A 125 6.69 -18.23 -2.81
N ILE A 126 6.44 -18.27 -4.11
CA ILE A 126 5.27 -17.66 -4.76
C ILE A 126 4.57 -18.64 -5.71
N TRP A 127 3.31 -18.36 -6.02
CA TRP A 127 2.49 -19.13 -6.97
C TRP A 127 1.48 -18.25 -7.71
N GLY A 128 0.97 -18.75 -8.85
CA GLY A 128 -0.05 -18.05 -9.63
C GLY A 128 -1.47 -18.19 -9.09
N LYS A 129 -2.38 -17.37 -9.62
CA LYS A 129 -3.80 -17.27 -9.21
C LYS A 129 -4.54 -18.62 -9.22
N GLN A 130 -4.21 -19.49 -10.15
CA GLN A 130 -4.82 -20.82 -10.27
C GLN A 130 -4.54 -21.75 -9.07
N ASN A 131 -3.50 -21.44 -8.30
CA ASN A 131 -3.08 -22.20 -7.12
C ASN A 131 -3.40 -21.46 -5.81
N GLN A 132 -4.18 -20.37 -5.86
CA GLN A 132 -4.49 -19.57 -4.68
C GLN A 132 -5.42 -20.32 -3.72
N GLU A 133 -5.16 -20.15 -2.42
CA GLU A 133 -6.01 -20.63 -1.33
C GLU A 133 -6.56 -19.47 -0.49
N VAL A 134 -7.59 -19.75 0.30
CA VAL A 134 -8.16 -18.75 1.22
C VAL A 134 -7.14 -18.40 2.29
N GLY A 135 -6.77 -17.12 2.37
CA GLY A 135 -5.77 -16.62 3.31
C GLY A 135 -4.40 -16.36 2.69
N ASP A 136 -4.23 -16.66 1.39
CA ASP A 136 -3.06 -16.24 0.63
C ASP A 136 -2.98 -14.71 0.53
N ILE A 137 -1.75 -14.23 0.50
CA ILE A 137 -1.41 -12.82 0.44
C ILE A 137 -1.11 -12.46 -1.02
N PRO A 138 -1.88 -11.53 -1.63
CA PRO A 138 -1.62 -11.09 -2.99
C PRO A 138 -0.37 -10.19 -3.06
N LEU A 139 0.38 -10.35 -4.16
CA LEU A 139 1.57 -9.56 -4.48
C LEU A 139 1.40 -8.84 -5.82
N TYR A 140 1.83 -7.58 -5.86
CA TYR A 140 1.62 -6.66 -6.96
C TYR A 140 2.93 -6.12 -7.51
N ARG A 141 2.96 -5.75 -8.80
CA ARG A 141 4.13 -5.11 -9.44
C ARG A 141 4.35 -3.66 -9.00
N HIS A 142 3.34 -3.05 -8.42
CA HIS A 142 3.35 -1.67 -7.95
C HIS A 142 2.79 -1.59 -6.54
N ALA A 143 3.28 -0.62 -5.78
CA ALA A 143 2.76 -0.33 -4.46
C ALA A 143 1.27 0.04 -4.55
N GLN A 144 0.45 -0.62 -3.75
CA GLN A 144 -0.97 -0.30 -3.66
C GLN A 144 -1.18 0.99 -2.87
N SER A 145 -2.18 1.77 -3.27
CA SER A 145 -2.59 2.95 -2.53
C SER A 145 -3.08 2.54 -1.13
N VAL A 146 -2.49 3.12 -0.09
CA VAL A 146 -2.96 2.94 1.28
C VAL A 146 -4.38 3.51 1.39
N PRO A 147 -5.34 2.82 2.05
CA PRO A 147 -6.58 3.47 2.47
C PRO A 147 -6.21 4.61 3.39
N VAL A 148 -6.37 5.83 2.91
CA VAL A 148 -6.00 6.99 3.69
C VAL A 148 -7.04 7.14 4.78
N VAL A 149 -6.57 7.00 6.03
CA VAL A 149 -7.35 7.39 7.18
C VAL A 149 -7.30 8.91 7.23
N PRO A 150 -8.44 9.59 7.12
CA PRO A 150 -8.49 11.05 7.15
C PRO A 150 -7.82 11.62 8.41
N ASP A 151 -7.29 12.84 8.35
CA ASP A 151 -6.61 13.47 9.48
C ASP A 151 -7.53 13.68 10.70
N GLU A 152 -6.95 13.73 11.89
CA GLU A 152 -7.68 14.01 13.13
C GLU A 152 -8.28 15.43 13.08
N MET A 153 -9.57 15.54 13.40
CA MET A 153 -10.20 16.85 13.54
C MET A 153 -9.72 17.52 14.83
N ALA A 154 -9.11 18.71 14.68
CA ALA A 154 -8.73 19.53 15.81
C ALA A 154 -9.97 19.90 16.65
N THR A 155 -9.85 19.80 17.97
CA THR A 155 -10.85 20.31 18.92
C THR A 155 -10.35 21.61 19.56
N SER A 156 -11.24 22.60 19.69
CA SER A 156 -10.94 23.90 20.31
C SER A 156 -12.06 24.27 21.28
N ASP A 157 -11.71 25.02 22.32
CA ASP A 157 -12.65 25.50 23.33
C ASP A 157 -13.71 26.44 22.75
N ASP A 158 -13.37 27.17 21.69
CA ASP A 158 -14.25 28.13 21.00
C ASP A 158 -15.35 27.45 20.15
N MET A 159 -15.29 26.13 19.96
CA MET A 159 -16.29 25.40 19.18
C MET A 159 -17.61 25.21 19.93
N ASN A 160 -18.71 25.26 19.19
CA ASN A 160 -20.03 24.96 19.76
C ASN A 160 -20.17 23.45 20.07
N LEU A 161 -21.19 23.11 20.85
CA LEU A 161 -21.43 21.73 21.31
C LEU A 161 -21.57 20.73 20.14
N TYR A 162 -22.22 21.15 19.05
CA TYR A 162 -22.42 20.31 17.87
C TYR A 162 -21.11 20.02 17.15
N GLN A 163 -20.28 21.05 16.93
CA GLN A 163 -18.96 20.92 16.30
C GLN A 163 -18.03 20.03 17.12
N LYS A 164 -18.01 20.19 18.45
CA LYS A 164 -17.26 19.33 19.38
C LYS A 164 -17.72 17.88 19.29
N SER A 165 -19.03 17.65 19.32
CA SER A 165 -19.61 16.29 19.26
C SER A 165 -19.30 15.61 17.91
N PHE A 166 -19.34 16.37 16.81
CA PHE A 166 -18.98 15.87 15.49
C PHE A 166 -17.51 15.48 15.42
N ALA A 167 -16.60 16.37 15.84
CA ALA A 167 -15.16 16.09 15.85
C ALA A 167 -14.81 14.87 16.72
N GLN A 168 -15.44 14.73 17.89
CA GLN A 168 -15.28 13.55 18.75
C GLN A 168 -15.76 12.27 18.08
N GLY A 169 -16.97 12.26 17.51
CA GLY A 169 -17.50 11.09 16.81
C GLY A 169 -16.65 10.70 15.60
N TYR A 170 -16.20 11.70 14.83
CA TYR A 170 -15.30 11.52 13.71
C TYR A 170 -13.96 10.91 14.14
N ASN A 171 -13.31 11.49 15.16
CA ASN A 171 -12.02 10.99 15.67
C ASN A 171 -12.14 9.60 16.30
N ALA A 172 -13.28 9.26 16.91
CA ALA A 172 -13.56 7.91 17.39
C ALA A 172 -13.67 6.90 16.24
N CYS A 173 -14.41 7.23 15.17
CA CYS A 173 -14.48 6.40 13.97
C CYS A 173 -13.10 6.24 13.29
N ARG A 174 -12.34 7.34 13.20
CA ARG A 174 -10.96 7.36 12.70
C ARG A 174 -10.06 6.40 13.49
N ASN A 175 -10.09 6.47 14.82
CA ASN A 175 -9.31 5.59 15.68
C ASN A 175 -9.73 4.12 15.54
N ALA A 176 -11.02 3.84 15.34
CA ALA A 176 -11.50 2.49 15.07
C ALA A 176 -10.96 1.95 13.73
N MET A 177 -10.85 2.80 12.69
CA MET A 177 -10.24 2.42 11.40
C MET A 177 -8.75 2.11 11.55
N LEU A 178 -8.00 2.90 12.33
CA LEU A 178 -6.57 2.65 12.59
C LEU A 178 -6.32 1.39 13.43
N ASN A 179 -7.18 1.11 14.41
CA ASN A 179 -7.01 -0.02 15.33
C ASN A 179 -7.73 -1.31 14.86
N GLY A 180 -8.29 -1.31 13.65
CA GLY A 180 -8.98 -2.46 13.08
C GLY A 180 -10.22 -2.92 13.85
N GLY A 181 -10.93 -1.97 14.49
CA GLY A 181 -12.18 -2.26 15.20
C GLY A 181 -12.04 -3.11 16.47
N LYS A 182 -10.83 -3.28 17.01
CA LYS A 182 -10.64 -3.94 18.32
C LYS A 182 -11.10 -2.98 19.42
N SER A 183 -12.31 -3.23 19.93
CA SER A 183 -12.80 -2.68 21.20
C SER A 183 -12.37 -3.55 22.36
#